data_AF-A0A1T5IS21-F1
#
_entry.id   AF-A0A1T5IS21-F1
#
_cell.length_a   1.000
_cell.length_b   1.000
_cell.length_c   1.000
_cell.angle_alpha   90.00
_cell.angle_beta   90.00
_cell.angle_gamma   90.00
#
_symmetry.space_group_name_H-M   'P 1'
#
loop_
_entity.id
_entity.type
_entity.pdbx_description
1 polymer ?
#
loop_
_entity_poly.entity_id
_entity_poly.type
_entity_poly.pdbx_seq_one_letter_code
_entity_poly.pdbx_strand_id
1 'polypeptide(L)'
;MGMSPNLLTRAGYRCEVVDVHAELKYWKQCVAEHAFYEAGTPFSRYEPLLRFSYDAYLRYYAQPLEEVVDSIRHKYVEQFDEWHNPPWAKVEPVLQEVWMRMGAPTGAIGSSWRNARREAHVA
;
A
#
# COMPACT_ATOMS: atom_id res chain seq x y z
N MET A 1 19.53 49.26 -0.55
CA MET A 1 18.77 48.46 -1.54
C MET A 1 18.91 47.01 -1.12
N GLY A 2 17.84 46.44 -0.56
CA GLY A 2 17.86 45.14 0.11
C GLY A 2 17.98 43.99 -0.89
N MET A 3 18.96 43.12 -0.66
CA MET A 3 18.99 41.78 -1.25
C MET A 3 17.96 40.92 -0.53
N SER A 4 16.96 40.44 -1.26
CA SER A 4 16.18 39.28 -0.85
C SER A 4 16.54 38.14 -1.79
N PRO A 5 17.48 37.24 -1.41
CA PRO A 5 17.59 35.97 -2.11
C PRO A 5 16.33 35.17 -1.79
N ASN A 6 15.49 34.97 -2.80
CA ASN A 6 14.35 34.06 -2.76
C ASN A 6 14.85 32.72 -2.21
N LEU A 7 14.39 32.34 -1.03
CA LEU A 7 14.54 30.99 -0.48
C LEU A 7 13.71 30.08 -1.37
N LEU A 8 14.27 29.71 -2.53
CA LEU A 8 13.89 28.49 -3.22
C LEU A 8 14.28 27.36 -2.28
N THR A 9 13.35 27.03 -1.38
CA THR A 9 13.35 25.80 -0.64
C THR A 9 13.48 24.71 -1.69
N ARG A 10 14.70 24.20 -1.88
CA ARG A 10 14.95 22.98 -2.63
C ARG A 10 14.09 21.95 -1.92
N ALA A 11 12.91 21.67 -2.48
CA ALA A 11 12.15 20.49 -2.15
C ALA A 11 13.10 19.34 -2.45
N GLY A 12 13.82 18.88 -1.43
CA GLY A 12 14.76 17.79 -1.57
C GLY A 12 13.95 16.62 -2.11
N TYR A 13 14.35 16.11 -3.28
CA TYR A 13 13.78 14.88 -3.81
C TYR A 13 14.07 13.79 -2.78
N ARG A 14 13.08 13.49 -1.93
CA ARG A 14 13.13 12.35 -1.03
C ARG A 14 12.95 11.12 -1.91
N CYS A 15 14.06 10.48 -2.25
CA CYS A 15 14.04 9.19 -2.90
C CYS A 15 13.86 8.14 -1.81
N GLU A 16 12.63 7.65 -1.64
CA GLU A 16 12.40 6.50 -0.80
C GLU A 16 12.69 5.23 -1.60
N VAL A 17 13.54 4.37 -1.05
CA VAL A 17 13.90 3.09 -1.64
C VAL A 17 13.34 2.01 -0.73
N VAL A 18 12.41 1.23 -1.27
CA VAL A 18 11.84 0.07 -0.58
C VAL A 18 12.47 -1.19 -1.14
N ASP A 19 13.06 -2.01 -0.28
CA ASP A 19 13.53 -3.34 -0.66
C ASP A 19 12.33 -4.30 -0.75
N VAL A 20 11.75 -4.38 -1.94
CA VAL A 20 10.57 -5.22 -2.21
C VAL A 20 10.86 -6.69 -1.92
N HIS A 21 12.10 -7.18 -2.09
CA HIS A 21 12.42 -8.59 -1.78
C HIS A 21 12.44 -8.87 -0.28
N ALA A 22 13.02 -7.96 0.51
CA ALA A 22 12.99 -8.05 1.97
C ALA A 22 11.55 -8.02 2.49
N GLU A 23 10.72 -7.14 1.93
CA GLU A 23 9.32 -7.02 2.30
C GLU A 23 8.52 -8.28 1.91
N LEU A 24 8.70 -8.81 0.69
CA LEU A 24 8.05 -10.07 0.29
C LEU A 24 8.44 -11.25 1.20
N LYS A 25 9.70 -11.30 1.67
CA LYS A 25 10.15 -12.31 2.62
C LYS A 25 9.47 -12.15 3.98
N TYR A 26 9.29 -10.92 4.45
CA TYR A 26 8.50 -10.62 5.64
C TYR A 26 7.05 -11.08 5.47
N TRP A 27 6.40 -10.69 4.37
CA TRP A 27 5.01 -11.07 4.12
C TRP A 27 4.83 -12.57 4.04
N LYS A 28 5.77 -13.31 3.44
CA LYS A 28 5.71 -14.77 3.40
C LYS A 28 5.64 -15.41 4.80
N GLN A 29 6.20 -14.75 5.82
CA GLN A 29 6.22 -15.26 7.20
C GLN A 29 4.95 -14.86 7.97
N CYS A 30 4.45 -13.65 7.74
CA CYS A 30 3.38 -13.08 8.56
C CYS A 30 2.03 -12.93 7.84
N VAL A 31 1.93 -13.16 6.52
CA VAL A 31 0.68 -12.94 5.74
C VAL A 31 -0.51 -13.63 6.38
N ALA A 32 -0.31 -14.82 6.96
CA ALA A 32 -1.35 -15.61 7.60
C ALA A 32 -1.99 -14.92 8.84
N GLU A 33 -1.32 -13.93 9.41
CA GLU A 33 -1.76 -13.17 10.58
C GLU A 33 -2.57 -11.92 10.19
N HIS A 34 -2.65 -11.60 8.90
CA HIS A 34 -3.35 -10.41 8.41
C HIS A 34 -4.79 -10.73 7.99
N ALA A 35 -5.68 -9.76 8.17
CA ALA A 35 -7.12 -9.92 7.93
C ALA A 35 -7.49 -10.23 6.47
N PHE A 36 -6.62 -9.88 5.51
CA PHE A 36 -6.84 -10.16 4.09
C PHE A 36 -6.42 -11.59 3.67
N TYR A 37 -5.82 -12.36 4.57
CA TYR A 37 -5.40 -13.72 4.27
C TYR A 37 -6.58 -14.67 4.24
N GLU A 38 -6.63 -15.49 3.20
CA GLU A 38 -7.62 -16.54 3.03
C GLU A 38 -6.95 -17.89 3.30
N ALA A 39 -7.47 -18.62 4.29
CA ALA A 39 -6.95 -19.92 4.66
C ALA A 39 -6.91 -20.88 3.46
N GLY A 40 -5.74 -21.47 3.20
CA GLY A 40 -5.51 -22.39 2.08
C GLY A 40 -5.05 -21.70 0.79
N THR A 41 -4.97 -20.37 0.75
CA THR A 41 -4.43 -19.64 -0.41
C THR A 41 -2.90 -19.60 -0.36
N PRO A 42 -2.20 -20.05 -1.41
CA PRO A 42 -0.74 -20.04 -1.43
C PRO A 42 -0.18 -18.62 -1.57
N PHE A 43 0.98 -18.37 -0.95
CA PHE A 43 1.68 -17.08 -1.01
C PHE A 43 1.94 -16.58 -2.45
N SER A 44 2.15 -17.49 -3.40
CA SER A 44 2.34 -17.16 -4.82
C SER A 44 1.19 -16.35 -5.44
N ARG A 45 -0.02 -16.40 -4.87
CA ARG A 45 -1.13 -15.53 -5.30
C ARG A 45 -1.05 -14.12 -4.71
N TYR A 46 -0.44 -13.96 -3.54
CA TYR A 46 -0.28 -12.67 -2.87
C TYR A 46 0.99 -11.94 -3.31
N GLU A 47 2.03 -12.65 -3.73
CA GLU A 47 3.28 -12.06 -4.22
C GLU A 47 3.08 -10.99 -5.32
N PRO A 48 2.32 -11.24 -6.41
CA PRO A 48 2.09 -10.21 -7.43
C PRO A 48 1.28 -9.02 -6.90
N LEU A 49 0.34 -9.26 -5.98
CA LEU A 49 -0.46 -8.22 -5.34
C LEU A 49 0.42 -7.30 -4.49
N LEU A 50 1.24 -7.89 -3.61
CA LEU A 50 2.15 -7.14 -2.75
C LEU A 50 3.15 -6.33 -3.60
N ARG A 51 3.73 -6.96 -4.63
CA ARG A 51 4.65 -6.26 -5.53
C ARG A 51 3.99 -5.09 -6.24
N PHE A 52 2.74 -5.25 -6.68
CA PHE A 52 1.94 -4.16 -7.24
C PHE A 52 1.66 -3.06 -6.20
N SER A 53 1.30 -3.41 -4.96
CA SER A 53 1.09 -2.44 -3.89
C SER A 53 2.35 -1.63 -3.59
N TYR A 54 3.53 -2.25 -3.58
CA TYR A 54 4.80 -1.54 -3.40
C TYR A 54 5.16 -0.66 -4.60
N ASP A 55 4.93 -1.11 -5.84
CA ASP A 55 5.11 -0.28 -7.04
C ASP A 55 4.20 0.96 -6.99
N ALA A 56 2.93 0.76 -6.63
CA ALA A 56 1.97 1.83 -6.45
C ALA A 56 2.41 2.80 -5.34
N TYR A 57 2.88 2.28 -4.20
CA TYR A 57 3.36 3.10 -3.10
C TYR A 57 4.55 3.97 -3.51
N LEU A 58 5.55 3.38 -4.17
CA LEU A 58 6.73 4.09 -4.66
C LEU A 58 6.35 5.15 -5.70
N ARG A 59 5.35 4.87 -6.53
CA ARG A 59 4.84 5.82 -7.54
C ARG A 59 4.07 6.98 -6.92
N TYR A 60 3.26 6.73 -5.91
CA TYR A 60 2.41 7.70 -5.22
C TYR A 60 2.98 8.07 -3.84
N TYR A 61 4.30 8.24 -3.79
CA TYR A 61 5.02 8.45 -2.53
C TYR A 61 4.44 9.60 -1.71
N ALA A 62 4.26 9.34 -0.40
CA ALA A 62 3.70 10.27 0.58
C ALA A 62 2.30 10.82 0.28
N GLN A 63 1.60 10.28 -0.72
CA GLN A 63 0.20 10.62 -0.98
C GLN A 63 -0.73 9.78 -0.11
N PRO A 64 -1.82 10.37 0.40
CA PRO A 64 -2.78 9.63 1.16
C PRO A 64 -3.49 8.62 0.26
N LEU A 65 -3.69 7.40 0.77
CA LEU A 65 -4.26 6.33 -0.03
C LEU A 65 -5.61 6.73 -0.65
N GLU A 66 -6.44 7.50 0.05
CA GLU A 66 -7.76 7.93 -0.44
C GLU A 66 -7.72 8.76 -1.71
N GLU A 67 -6.64 9.52 -1.94
CA GLU A 67 -6.52 10.35 -3.13
C GLU A 67 -6.03 9.55 -4.35
N VAL A 68 -5.35 8.42 -4.10
CA VAL A 68 -4.67 7.65 -5.15
C VAL A 68 -5.32 6.30 -5.41
N VAL A 69 -6.23 5.83 -4.54
CA VAL A 69 -6.86 4.52 -4.64
C VAL A 69 -7.59 4.31 -5.96
N ASP A 70 -8.33 5.31 -6.47
CA ASP A 70 -9.01 5.23 -7.77
C ASP A 70 -8.01 5.15 -8.94
N SER A 71 -6.91 5.91 -8.86
CA SER A 71 -5.84 5.86 -9.86
C SER A 71 -5.13 4.51 -9.87
N ILE A 72 -4.88 3.94 -8.69
CA ILE A 72 -4.28 2.62 -8.52
C ILE A 72 -5.25 1.54 -9.03
N ARG A 73 -6.54 1.67 -8.72
CA ARG A 73 -7.60 0.76 -9.22
C ARG A 73 -7.66 0.76 -10.74
N HIS A 74 -7.64 1.93 -11.37
CA HIS A 74 -7.66 2.03 -12.83
C HIS A 74 -6.46 1.29 -13.43
N LYS A 75 -5.25 1.54 -12.90
CA LYS A 75 -4.03 0.84 -13.32
C LYS A 75 -4.07 -0.65 -13.06
N TYR A 76 -4.68 -1.08 -11.96
CA TYR A 76 -4.84 -2.49 -11.67
C TYR A 76 -5.68 -3.17 -12.74
N VAL A 77 -6.82 -2.58 -13.13
CA VAL A 77 -7.69 -3.12 -14.19
C VAL A 77 -6.98 -3.09 -15.56
N GLU A 78 -6.19 -2.05 -15.85
CA GLU A 78 -5.42 -2.00 -17.10
C GLU A 78 -4.28 -3.02 -17.15
N GLN A 79 -3.63 -3.30 -16.02
CA GLN A 79 -2.43 -4.13 -15.96
C GLN A 79 -2.74 -5.61 -15.69
N PHE A 80 -3.86 -5.90 -15.04
CA PHE A 80 -4.29 -7.23 -14.66
C PHE A 80 -5.62 -7.57 -15.33
N ASP A 81 -5.57 -8.53 -16.25
CA ASP A 81 -6.75 -9.04 -16.93
C ASP A 81 -7.76 -9.62 -15.93
N GLU A 82 -9.04 -9.27 -16.11
CA GLU A 82 -10.16 -9.56 -15.20
C GLU A 82 -10.33 -11.07 -14.92
N TRP A 83 -9.84 -11.90 -15.85
CA TRP A 83 -10.01 -13.35 -15.85
C TRP A 83 -9.05 -14.11 -14.95
N HIS A 84 -7.87 -13.54 -14.65
CA HIS A 84 -6.80 -14.26 -13.94
C HIS A 84 -6.52 -13.72 -12.54
N ASN A 85 -6.97 -12.52 -12.21
CA ASN A 85 -6.56 -11.82 -11.00
C ASN A 85 -7.71 -11.65 -10.01
N PRO A 86 -7.39 -11.60 -8.71
CA PRO A 86 -8.41 -11.43 -7.70
C PRO A 86 -9.16 -10.10 -7.89
N PRO A 87 -10.47 -10.06 -7.58
CA PRO A 87 -11.26 -8.84 -7.71
C PRO A 87 -10.68 -7.74 -6.84
N TRP A 88 -10.87 -6.47 -7.24
CA TRP A 88 -10.35 -5.30 -6.51
C TRP A 88 -10.65 -5.32 -5.01
N ALA A 89 -11.83 -5.83 -4.61
CA ALA A 89 -12.22 -6.00 -3.21
C ALA A 89 -11.23 -6.83 -2.37
N LYS A 90 -10.44 -7.72 -2.98
CA LYS A 90 -9.36 -8.46 -2.32
C LYS A 90 -8.01 -7.74 -2.37
N VAL A 91 -7.81 -6.85 -3.34
CA VAL A 91 -6.58 -6.08 -3.53
C VAL A 91 -6.52 -4.90 -2.57
N GLU A 92 -7.64 -4.21 -2.40
CA GLU A 92 -7.78 -3.04 -1.55
C GLU A 92 -7.26 -3.26 -0.11
N PRO A 93 -7.64 -4.33 0.62
CA PRO A 93 -7.13 -4.54 1.97
C PRO A 93 -5.63 -4.89 2.02
N VAL A 94 -5.08 -5.54 0.98
CA VAL A 94 -3.63 -5.76 0.87
C VAL A 94 -2.90 -4.42 0.72
N LEU A 95 -3.44 -3.56 -0.14
CA LEU A 95 -2.86 -2.27 -0.44
C LEU A 95 -2.90 -1.33 0.78
N GLN A 96 -3.99 -1.38 1.55
CA GLN A 96 -4.12 -0.67 2.83
C GLN A 96 -3.08 -1.13 3.85
N GLU A 97 -2.86 -2.44 4.02
CA GLU A 97 -1.86 -2.97 4.95
C GLU A 97 -0.44 -2.55 4.55
N VAL A 98 -0.13 -2.50 3.25
CA VAL A 98 1.15 -1.97 2.75
C VAL A 98 1.29 -0.48 3.08
N TRP A 99 0.29 0.35 2.81
CA TRP A 99 0.33 1.79 3.15
C TRP A 99 0.49 2.03 4.65
N MET A 100 -0.22 1.25 5.49
CA MET A 100 -0.08 1.32 6.95
C MET A 100 1.31 0.91 7.42
N ARG A 101 1.87 -0.15 6.84
CA ARG A 101 3.23 -0.62 7.14
C ARG A 101 4.29 0.40 6.78
N MET A 102 4.13 1.08 5.65
CA MET A 102 5.00 2.18 5.24
C MET A 102 4.79 3.46 6.06
N GLY A 103 3.83 3.48 6.99
CA GLY A 103 3.54 4.64 7.84
C GLY A 103 2.93 5.82 7.07
N ALA A 104 2.45 5.60 5.84
CA ALA A 104 1.82 6.64 5.05
C ALA A 104 0.38 6.91 5.52
N PRO A 105 -0.11 8.15 5.35
CA PRO A 105 -1.48 8.47 5.66
C PRO A 105 -2.41 7.61 4.81
N THR A 106 -3.22 6.79 5.46
CA THR A 106 -4.27 6.02 4.77
C THR A 106 -5.54 6.83 4.57
N GLY A 107 -5.65 8.03 5.17
CA GLY A 107 -6.88 8.80 5.14
C GLY A 107 -8.02 8.16 5.96
N ALA A 108 -9.26 8.55 5.66
CA ALA A 108 -10.48 8.03 6.31
C ALA A 108 -10.63 6.50 6.17
N ILE A 109 -10.14 5.94 5.06
CA ILE A 109 -10.20 4.51 4.73
C ILE A 109 -9.45 3.64 5.75
N GLY A 110 -8.25 4.03 6.19
CA GLY A 110 -7.50 3.23 7.17
C GLY A 110 -7.94 3.42 8.62
N SER A 111 -8.75 4.44 8.92
CA SER A 111 -9.31 4.68 10.25
C SER A 111 -10.37 3.63 10.64
N SER A 112 -11.14 3.15 9.66
CA SER A 112 -12.15 2.09 9.86
C SER A 112 -11.49 0.74 10.24
N TRP A 113 -10.40 0.38 9.54
CA TRP A 113 -9.70 -0.88 9.77
C TRP A 113 -8.83 -0.90 11.03
N ARG A 114 -8.20 0.23 11.40
CA ARG A 114 -7.47 0.34 12.67
C ARG A 114 -8.38 0.05 13.87
N ASN A 115 -9.64 0.45 13.80
CA ASN A 115 -10.61 0.18 14.85
C ASN A 115 -11.02 -1.30 14.86
N ALA A 116 -11.35 -1.87 13.69
CA ALA A 116 -11.71 -3.28 13.55
C ALA A 116 -10.59 -4.24 14.03
N ARG A 117 -9.31 -3.91 13.78
CA ARG A 117 -8.17 -4.70 14.25
C ARG A 117 -7.97 -4.60 15.77
N ARG A 118 -8.28 -3.46 16.39
CA ARG A 118 -8.23 -3.32 17.87
C ARG A 118 -9.35 -4.12 18.54
N GLU A 119 -10.53 -4.16 17.94
CA GLU A 119 -11.67 -4.92 18.48
C GLU A 119 -11.45 -6.44 18.39
N ALA A 120 -10.82 -6.92 17.30
CA ALA A 120 -10.49 -8.34 17.13
C ALA A 120 -9.45 -8.88 18.13
N HIS A 121 -8.63 -8.04 18.77
CA HIS A 121 -7.66 -8.43 19.79
C HIS A 121 -8.23 -8.38 21.23
N VAL A 122 -9.47 -7.91 21.42
CA VAL A 122 -10.11 -7.74 22.74
C VAL A 122 -11.21 -8.79 22.98
N ALA A 123 -11.53 -9.63 21.99
CA ALA A 123 -12.54 -10.68 22.08
C ALA A 123 -11.96 -12.06 22.41
#